data_AF-A0A7Z8YPS0-F1
#
_entry.id   AF-A0A7Z8YPS0-F1
#
_cell.length_a   1.000
_cell.length_b   1.000
_cell.length_c   1.000
_cell.angle_alpha   90.00
_cell.angle_beta   90.00
_cell.angle_gamma   90.00
#
_symmetry.space_group_name_H-M   'P 1'
#
loop_
_entity.id
_entity.type
_entity.pdbx_description
1 polymer ?
#
loop_
_entity_poly.entity_id
_entity_poly.type
_entity_poly.pdbx_seq_one_letter_code
_entity_poly.pdbx_strand_id
1 'polypeptide(L)'
;MTIEQFRQWAKSQQISLIDELDGFKTGEIVDVINGFGIIIKDQQIKGFRAYPDKLRPKAVVYVYNECYWFPIELSRIIKKT
;
A
#
# COMPACT_ATOMS: atom_id res chain seq x y z
N MET A 1 9.27 6.32 6.94
CA MET A 1 10.05 5.99 5.72
C MET A 1 9.48 6.76 4.53
N THR A 2 10.34 7.43 3.74
CA THR A 2 9.91 8.12 2.50
C THR A 2 9.53 7.11 1.40
N ILE A 3 8.88 7.57 0.32
CA ILE A 3 8.55 6.71 -0.82
C ILE A 3 9.83 6.19 -1.49
N GLU A 4 10.85 7.03 -1.64
CA GLU A 4 12.13 6.67 -2.22
C GLU A 4 12.81 5.57 -1.41
N GLN A 5 12.85 5.72 -0.09
CA GLN A 5 13.40 4.70 0.81
C GLN A 5 12.63 3.39 0.71
N PHE A 6 11.29 3.45 0.65
CA PHE A 6 10.46 2.26 0.46
C PHE A 6 10.75 1.57 -0.87
N ARG A 7 10.88 2.32 -1.97
CA ARG A 7 11.17 1.77 -3.29
C ARG A 7 12.55 1.11 -3.34
N GLN A 8 13.56 1.68 -2.69
CA GLN A 8 14.88 1.05 -2.60
C GLN A 8 14.83 -0.26 -1.79
N TRP A 9 14.08 -0.28 -0.69
CA TRP A 9 13.84 -1.51 0.06
C TRP A 9 13.09 -2.56 -0.79
N ALA A 10 12.01 -2.18 -1.46
CA ALA A 10 11.24 -3.10 -2.29
C ALA A 10 12.12 -3.71 -3.39
N LYS A 11 12.98 -2.89 -4.02
CA LYS A 11 13.98 -3.36 -5.00
C LYS A 11 14.98 -4.34 -4.38
N SER A 12 15.49 -4.09 -3.16
CA SER A 12 16.41 -5.01 -2.48
C SER A 12 15.77 -6.34 -2.12
N GLN A 13 14.45 -6.35 -1.91
CA GLN A 13 13.63 -7.55 -1.70
C GLN A 13 13.12 -8.19 -3.01
N GLN A 14 13.55 -7.69 -4.17
CA GLN A 14 13.08 -8.14 -5.50
C GLN A 14 11.55 -8.03 -5.69
N ILE A 15 10.92 -7.09 -4.98
CA ILE A 15 9.49 -6.80 -5.09
C ILE A 15 9.29 -5.85 -6.26
N SER A 16 8.54 -6.30 -7.27
CA SER A 16 8.12 -5.45 -8.39
C SER A 16 6.95 -4.57 -7.98
N LEU A 17 7.10 -3.26 -8.16
CA LEU A 17 6.08 -2.26 -7.86
C LEU A 17 5.56 -1.59 -9.14
N ILE A 18 4.30 -1.20 -9.14
CA ILE A 18 3.67 -0.31 -10.12
C ILE A 18 3.14 0.94 -9.41
N ASP A 19 2.92 2.00 -10.20
CA ASP A 19 2.65 3.34 -9.67
C ASP A 19 1.16 3.67 -9.56
N GLU A 20 0.31 2.98 -10.31
CA GLU A 20 -1.13 3.18 -10.37
C GLU A 20 -1.86 1.84 -10.49
N LEU A 21 -2.99 1.71 -9.79
CA LEU A 21 -3.88 0.55 -9.86
C LEU A 21 -5.32 0.98 -9.52
N ASP A 22 -6.29 0.61 -10.37
CA ASP A 22 -7.72 0.95 -10.29
C ASP A 22 -8.02 2.40 -9.86
N GLY A 23 -7.30 3.37 -10.43
CA GLY A 23 -7.50 4.81 -10.17
C GLY A 23 -6.90 5.34 -8.86
N PHE A 24 -6.14 4.52 -8.15
CA PHE A 24 -5.29 4.93 -7.02
C PHE A 24 -3.85 5.10 -7.46
N LYS A 25 -3.16 6.11 -6.91
CA LYS A 25 -1.77 6.42 -7.30
C LYS A 25 -0.82 6.40 -6.11
N THR A 26 0.44 6.04 -6.38
CA THR A 26 1.52 6.18 -5.41
C THR A 26 1.65 7.64 -4.99
N GLY A 27 1.79 7.87 -3.69
CA GLY A 27 1.84 9.21 -3.09
C GLY A 27 0.48 9.77 -2.67
N GLU A 28 -0.63 9.19 -3.12
CA GLU A 28 -1.98 9.59 -2.72
C GLU A 28 -2.20 9.36 -1.22
N ILE A 29 -2.92 10.29 -0.59
CA ILE A 29 -3.32 10.20 0.82
C ILE A 29 -4.73 9.63 0.88
N VAL A 30 -4.89 8.51 1.58
CA VAL A 30 -6.12 7.73 1.67
C VAL A 30 -6.37 7.31 3.11
N ASP A 31 -7.62 6.98 3.40
CA ASP A 31 -7.93 6.25 4.63
C ASP A 31 -7.96 4.75 4.32
N VAL A 32 -7.61 3.91 5.29
CA VAL A 32 -7.54 2.45 5.09
C VAL A 32 -8.22 1.70 6.21
N ILE A 33 -8.87 0.59 5.88
CA ILE A 33 -9.47 -0.33 6.85
C ILE A 33 -8.49 -1.47 7.11
N ASN A 34 -7.99 -1.60 8.35
CA ASN A 34 -7.07 -2.67 8.70
C ASN A 34 -7.78 -4.05 8.81
N GLY A 35 -7.01 -5.10 9.13
CA GLY A 35 -7.55 -6.46 9.29
C GLY A 35 -8.59 -6.62 10.41
N PHE A 36 -8.67 -5.67 11.35
CA PHE A 36 -9.63 -5.64 12.45
C PHE A 36 -10.85 -4.75 12.17
N GLY A 37 -10.98 -4.18 10.97
CA GLY A 37 -12.08 -3.29 10.62
C GLY A 37 -11.93 -1.84 11.11
N ILE A 38 -10.76 -1.48 11.64
CA ILE A 38 -10.48 -0.12 12.14
C ILE A 38 -10.01 0.76 10.99
N ILE A 39 -10.58 1.97 10.90
CA ILE A 39 -10.14 3.01 9.95
C ILE A 39 -8.88 3.70 10.48
N ILE A 40 -7.83 3.67 9.68
CA ILE A 40 -6.59 4.41 9.89
C ILE A 40 -6.56 5.53 8.87
N LYS A 41 -6.49 6.78 9.34
CA LYS A 41 -6.61 7.96 8.49
C LYS A 41 -5.26 8.41 7.92
N ASP A 42 -5.33 9.15 6.82
CA ASP A 42 -4.21 9.93 6.27
C ASP A 42 -2.96 9.09 5.94
N GLN A 43 -3.19 7.90 5.41
CA GLN A 43 -2.13 6.98 5.01
C GLN A 43 -1.67 7.26 3.58
N GLN A 44 -0.36 7.29 3.37
CA GLN A 44 0.20 7.47 2.04
C GLN A 44 0.41 6.12 1.35
N ILE A 45 -0.12 5.98 0.13
CA ILE A 45 0.17 4.84 -0.74
C ILE A 45 1.64 4.88 -1.15
N LYS A 46 2.38 3.82 -0.84
CA LYS A 46 3.82 3.71 -1.15
C LYS A 46 4.09 2.98 -2.47
N GLY A 47 3.12 2.22 -2.95
CA GLY A 47 3.18 1.50 -4.22
C GLY A 47 2.26 0.30 -4.21
N PHE A 48 2.11 -0.31 -5.39
CA PHE A 48 1.29 -1.50 -5.59
C PHE A 48 2.16 -2.65 -6.05
N ARG A 49 1.92 -3.87 -5.56
CA ARG A 49 2.60 -5.06 -6.10
C ARG A 49 2.16 -5.28 -7.55
N ALA A 50 3.12 -5.59 -8.42
CA ALA A 50 2.83 -6.00 -9.80
C ALA A 50 2.18 -7.39 -9.88
N TYR A 51 2.45 -8.25 -8.89
CA TYR A 51 1.98 -9.64 -8.86
C TYR A 51 1.34 -10.01 -7.50
N PRO A 52 0.29 -10.84 -7.49
CA PRO A 52 -0.35 -11.28 -6.26
C PRO A 52 0.56 -12.19 -5.44
N ASP A 53 0.54 -12.00 -4.12
CA ASP A 53 1.24 -12.84 -3.15
C ASP A 53 0.56 -14.20 -3.00
N LYS A 54 1.32 -15.29 -2.82
CA LYS A 54 0.72 -16.62 -2.62
C LYS A 54 -0.04 -16.75 -1.28
N LEU A 55 0.42 -16.05 -0.24
CA LEU A 55 -0.19 -16.07 1.09
C LEU A 55 -1.31 -15.03 1.21
N ARG A 56 -1.19 -13.90 0.51
CA ARG A 56 -2.17 -12.80 0.56
C ARG A 56 -2.46 -12.24 -0.84
N PRO A 57 -3.11 -13.00 -1.73
CA PRO A 57 -3.24 -12.64 -3.14
C PRO A 57 -4.04 -11.35 -3.38
N LYS A 58 -4.94 -11.00 -2.45
CA LYS A 58 -5.73 -9.76 -2.50
C LYS A 58 -4.98 -8.55 -1.95
N ALA A 59 -3.94 -8.75 -1.15
CA ALA A 59 -3.22 -7.67 -0.48
C ALA A 59 -2.12 -7.11 -1.40
N VAL A 60 -2.48 -6.08 -2.16
CA VAL A 60 -1.67 -5.54 -3.26
C VAL A 60 -1.17 -4.12 -3.02
N VAL A 61 -1.72 -3.39 -2.03
CA VAL A 61 -1.34 -1.99 -1.77
C VAL A 61 -0.43 -1.91 -0.55
N TYR A 62 0.70 -1.23 -0.68
CA TYR A 62 1.56 -0.92 0.45
C TYR A 62 1.25 0.45 1.03
N VAL A 63 0.87 0.45 2.31
CA VAL A 63 0.74 1.66 3.11
C VAL A 63 1.68 1.58 4.30
N TYR A 64 2.13 2.74 4.78
CA TYR A 64 2.99 2.88 5.94
C TYR A 64 2.33 3.84 6.92
N ASN A 65 2.04 3.35 8.12
CA ASN A 65 1.80 4.20 9.28
C ASN A 65 3.11 4.29 10.09
N GLU A 66 3.31 5.37 10.84
CA GLU A 66 4.53 5.76 11.57
C GLU A 66 5.28 4.61 12.27
N CYS A 67 4.57 3.56 12.70
CA CYS A 67 5.13 2.38 13.36
C CYS A 67 5.26 1.11 12.50
N TYR A 68 4.50 0.91 11.41
CA TYR A 68 4.47 -0.34 10.64
C TYR A 68 4.02 -0.14 9.18
N TRP A 69 4.58 -0.92 8.25
CA TRP A 69 4.01 -1.12 6.91
C TRP A 69 3.33 -2.48 6.80
N PHE A 70 2.24 -2.54 6.05
CA PHE A 70 1.55 -3.79 5.76
C PHE A 70 0.85 -3.72 4.41
N PRO A 71 0.83 -4.83 3.65
CA PRO A 71 0.03 -4.90 2.43
C PRO A 71 -1.46 -4.99 2.80
N ILE A 72 -2.30 -4.21 2.12
CA ILE A 72 -3.76 -4.26 2.26
C ILE A 72 -4.44 -4.54 0.93
N GLU A 73 -5.68 -5.01 1.03
CA GLU A 73 -6.55 -5.18 -0.13
C GLU A 73 -6.99 -3.82 -0.65
N LEU A 74 -7.07 -3.70 -1.98
CA LEU A 74 -7.49 -2.45 -2.64
C LEU A 74 -8.91 -2.02 -2.23
N SER A 75 -9.79 -3.00 -2.00
CA SER A 75 -11.16 -2.80 -1.50
C SER A 75 -11.25 -2.22 -0.09
N ARG A 76 -10.12 -2.16 0.65
CA ARG A 76 -10.04 -1.58 1.98
C ARG A 76 -9.52 -0.14 1.97
N ILE A 77 -9.35 0.46 0.79
CA ILE A 77 -8.92 1.84 0.62
C ILE A 77 -10.12 2.75 0.42
N ILE A 78 -10.14 3.84 1.16
CA ILE A 78 -11.16 4.87 1.10
C ILE A 78 -10.48 6.12 0.52
N LYS A 79 -10.88 6.47 -0.71
CA LYS A 79 -10.38 7.67 -1.39
C LYS A 79 -10.93 8.91 -0.68
N LYS A 80 -10.07 9.90 -0.46
CA LYS A 80 -10.52 11.21 0.02
C LYS A 80 -11.05 12.00 -1.17
N THR A 81 -12.30 12.45 -1.06
CA THR A 81 -12.94 13.40 -2.00
C THR A 81 -12.32 14.78 -1.87
#